data_AF-A0A6C0JV99-F1
#
_entry.id   AF-A0A6C0JV99-F1
#
_cell.length_a   1.000
_cell.length_b   1.000
_cell.length_c   1.000
_cell.angle_alpha   90.00
_cell.angle_beta   90.00
_cell.angle_gamma   90.00
#
_symmetry.space_group_name_H-M   'P 1'
#
loop_
_entity.id
_entity.type
_entity.pdbx_description
1 polymer ?
#
loop_
_entity_poly.entity_id
_entity_poly.type
_entity_poly.pdbx_seq_one_letter_code
_entity_poly.pdbx_strand_id
1 'polypeptide(L)'
;MGFHIYINCFLGICEDTGKHFYYRNFQKVYDMPPVVPEEHREFINMKGKVFRIYTDLITDDTSTSVTNFIDKYPEWFDIVEDSNFESCSEYWNEEKHNRFYAALKWFSDQDIGYTISWNN
;
A
#
# COMPACT_ATOMS: atom_id res chain seq x y z
N MET A 1 -20.43 0.83 -6.45
CA MET A 1 -19.17 0.05 -6.38
C MET A 1 -18.05 1.03 -6.09
N GLY A 2 -17.17 0.71 -5.16
CA GLY A 2 -16.22 1.67 -4.60
C GLY A 2 -14.82 1.11 -4.77
N PHE A 3 -13.89 1.96 -5.20
CA PHE A 3 -12.49 1.56 -5.36
C PHE A 3 -11.86 1.29 -4.00
N HIS A 4 -11.20 0.15 -3.86
CA HIS A 4 -10.50 -0.25 -2.64
C HIS A 4 -9.02 -0.49 -2.92
N ILE A 5 -8.18 -0.16 -1.94
CA ILE A 5 -6.75 -0.42 -1.97
C ILE A 5 -6.31 -1.05 -0.65
N TYR A 6 -5.41 -2.01 -0.73
CA TYR A 6 -4.96 -2.83 0.40
C TYR A 6 -3.45 -2.98 0.37
N ILE A 7 -2.80 -2.86 1.53
CA ILE A 7 -1.40 -3.22 1.73
C ILE A 7 -1.35 -4.56 2.46
N ASN A 8 -0.75 -5.55 1.81
CA ASN A 8 -0.72 -6.93 2.27
C ASN A 8 0.70 -7.45 2.40
N CYS A 9 0.93 -8.33 3.36
CA CYS A 9 2.13 -9.17 3.45
C CYS A 9 1.74 -10.61 3.16
N PHE A 10 2.45 -11.28 2.26
CA PHE A 10 2.25 -12.71 2.03
C PHE A 10 2.90 -13.51 3.16
N LEU A 11 2.11 -14.37 3.81
CA LEU A 11 2.59 -15.35 4.78
C LEU A 11 2.48 -16.74 4.15
N GLY A 12 3.63 -17.41 4.00
CA GLY A 12 3.68 -18.81 3.61
C GLY A 12 3.47 -19.74 4.81
N ILE A 13 3.14 -21.00 4.56
CA ILE A 13 3.11 -22.06 5.58
C ILE A 13 4.22 -23.06 5.26
N CYS A 14 5.06 -23.38 6.25
CA CYS A 14 6.08 -24.40 6.10
C CYS A 14 5.43 -25.78 6.22
N GLU A 15 5.56 -26.60 5.18
CA GLU A 15 4.94 -27.93 5.10
C GLU A 15 5.40 -28.88 6.20
N ASP A 16 6.69 -28.82 6.59
CA ASP A 16 7.25 -29.71 7.61
C ASP A 16 6.80 -29.38 9.04
N THR A 17 6.65 -28.08 9.34
CA THR A 17 6.41 -27.61 10.72
C THR A 17 5.00 -27.06 10.94
N GLY A 18 4.25 -26.82 9.87
CA GLY A 18 2.96 -26.12 9.89
C GLY A 18 3.05 -24.64 10.30
N LYS A 19 4.27 -24.11 10.51
CA LYS A 19 4.45 -22.72 10.97
C LYS A 19 4.31 -21.74 9.82
N HIS A 20 3.71 -20.59 10.09
CA HIS A 20 3.74 -19.47 9.16
C HIS A 20 5.15 -18.90 9.04
N PHE A 21 5.49 -18.40 7.87
CA PHE A 21 6.74 -17.68 7.63
C PHE A 21 6.52 -16.54 6.63
N TYR A 22 7.39 -15.54 6.69
CA TYR A 22 7.53 -14.53 5.64
C TYR A 22 8.98 -14.51 5.14
N TYR A 23 9.19 -13.87 3.98
CA TYR A 23 10.54 -13.66 3.47
C TYR A 23 11.08 -12.31 3.92
N ARG A 24 12.28 -12.33 4.48
CA ARG A 24 13.10 -11.16 4.80
C ARG A 24 14.50 -11.39 4.23
N ASN A 25 15.00 -10.51 3.37
CA ASN A 25 16.28 -10.72 2.68
C ASN A 25 16.45 -12.13 2.09
N PHE A 26 15.43 -12.64 1.37
CA PHE A 26 15.38 -14.01 0.80
C PHE A 26 15.46 -15.18 1.80
N GLN A 27 15.39 -14.91 3.10
CA GLN A 27 15.37 -15.92 4.15
C GLN A 27 13.97 -16.09 4.72
N LYS A 28 13.60 -17.33 5.07
CA LYS A 28 12.35 -17.62 5.77
C LYS A 28 12.48 -17.21 7.23
N VAL A 29 11.63 -16.30 7.67
CA VAL A 29 11.50 -15.89 9.07
C VAL A 29 10.18 -16.45 9.61
N TYR A 30 10.25 -17.16 10.73
CA TYR A 30 9.12 -17.82 11.37
C TYR A 30 8.52 -17.03 12.54
N ASP A 31 9.09 -15.86 12.83
CA ASP A 31 8.58 -14.95 13.84
C ASP A 31 7.37 -14.17 13.33
N MET A 32 6.72 -13.43 14.23
CA MET A 32 5.68 -12.49 13.81
C MET A 32 6.29 -11.33 13.00
N PRO A 33 5.64 -10.89 11.91
CA PRO A 33 6.08 -9.68 11.21
C PRO A 33 5.98 -8.46 12.13
N PRO A 34 6.75 -7.39 11.85
CA PRO A 34 6.69 -6.14 12.60
C PRO A 34 5.27 -5.62 12.72
N VAL A 35 4.90 -5.18 13.93
CA VAL A 35 3.60 -4.60 14.19
C VAL A 35 3.52 -3.23 13.50
N VAL A 36 2.49 -3.04 12.67
CA VAL A 36 2.25 -1.75 12.01
C VAL A 36 1.97 -0.66 13.06
N PRO A 37 2.71 0.46 13.05
CA PRO A 37 2.49 1.61 13.93
C PRO A 37 1.07 2.16 13.80
N GLU A 38 0.52 2.70 14.89
CA GLU A 38 -0.87 3.13 14.94
C GLU A 38 -1.18 4.19 13.88
N GLU A 39 -0.27 5.13 13.66
CA GLU A 39 -0.38 6.19 12.67
C GLU A 39 -0.45 5.69 11.21
N HIS A 40 -0.05 4.43 10.96
CA HIS A 40 -0.03 3.83 9.61
C HIS A 40 -1.17 2.83 9.38
N ARG A 41 -1.89 2.42 10.42
CA ARG A 41 -2.91 1.37 10.34
C ARG A 41 -4.09 1.75 9.45
N GLU A 42 -4.45 3.03 9.40
CA GLU A 42 -5.54 3.49 8.54
C GLU A 42 -5.27 3.25 7.05
N PHE A 43 -3.98 3.18 6.65
CA PHE A 43 -3.57 3.02 5.26
C PHE A 43 -3.49 1.55 4.82
N ILE A 44 -3.69 0.58 5.73
CA ILE A 44 -3.66 -0.86 5.39
C ILE A 44 -4.83 -1.24 4.50
N ASN A 45 -6.01 -0.68 4.75
CA ASN A 45 -7.23 -0.96 4.00
C ASN A 45 -8.02 0.33 3.84
N MET A 46 -7.99 0.88 2.63
CA MET A 46 -8.63 2.13 2.32
C MET A 46 -9.67 1.97 1.22
N LYS A 47 -10.64 2.87 1.25
CA LYS A 47 -11.69 2.97 0.24
C LYS A 47 -11.77 4.41 -0.24
N GLY A 48 -11.82 4.60 -1.55
CA GLY A 48 -11.95 5.93 -2.12
C GLY A 48 -11.60 5.94 -3.59
N LYS A 49 -12.39 6.68 -4.38
CA LYS A 49 -12.12 6.86 -5.82
C LYS A 49 -10.79 7.56 -6.07
N VAL A 50 -10.31 8.35 -5.11
CA VAL A 50 -9.03 9.05 -5.17
C VAL A 50 -7.86 8.10 -5.46
N PHE A 51 -7.91 6.85 -4.95
CA PHE A 51 -6.85 5.87 -5.16
C PHE A 51 -6.69 5.41 -6.60
N ARG A 52 -7.72 5.62 -7.45
CA ARG A 52 -7.63 5.36 -8.88
C ARG A 52 -6.57 6.25 -9.55
N ILE A 53 -6.46 7.51 -9.12
CA ILE A 53 -5.45 8.47 -9.61
C ILE A 53 -4.04 7.91 -9.38
N TYR A 54 -3.83 7.29 -8.22
CA TYR A 54 -2.54 6.69 -7.87
C TYR A 54 -2.24 5.44 -8.67
N THR A 55 -3.24 4.58 -8.90
CA THR A 55 -3.02 3.27 -9.54
C THR A 55 -2.93 3.35 -11.06
N ASP A 56 -3.64 4.30 -11.67
CA ASP A 56 -3.64 4.49 -13.13
C ASP A 56 -2.25 4.86 -13.67
N LEU A 57 -1.35 5.37 -12.82
CA LEU A 57 0.04 5.72 -13.17
C LEU A 57 1.02 4.54 -13.07
N ILE A 58 0.62 3.41 -12.48
CA ILE A 58 1.55 2.36 -12.04
C ILE A 58 1.64 1.19 -13.00
N THR A 59 0.54 0.48 -13.23
CA THR A 59 0.50 -0.77 -14.00
C THR A 59 -0.92 -1.10 -14.44
N ASP A 60 -1.05 -1.90 -15.50
CA ASP A 60 -2.33 -2.49 -15.94
C ASP A 60 -2.79 -3.65 -15.03
N ASP A 61 -1.91 -4.13 -14.15
CA ASP A 61 -2.25 -5.15 -13.14
C ASP A 61 -3.04 -4.57 -11.96
N THR A 62 -3.66 -5.44 -11.16
CA THR A 62 -4.40 -5.03 -9.95
C THR A 62 -3.54 -5.02 -8.67
N SER A 63 -2.21 -5.10 -8.82
CA SER A 63 -1.28 -5.10 -7.69
C SER A 63 0.16 -4.79 -8.09
N THR A 64 0.96 -4.29 -7.15
CA THR A 64 2.39 -4.04 -7.31
C THR A 64 3.12 -4.14 -5.96
N SER A 65 4.45 -4.20 -5.96
CA SER A 65 5.22 -4.07 -4.71
C SER A 65 5.10 -2.64 -4.15
N VAL A 66 5.18 -2.49 -2.83
CA VAL A 66 5.17 -1.17 -2.18
C VAL A 66 6.28 -0.27 -2.75
N THR A 67 7.48 -0.81 -2.96
CA THR A 67 8.61 -0.05 -3.53
C THR A 67 8.30 0.50 -4.91
N ASN A 68 7.76 -0.32 -5.83
CA ASN A 68 7.40 0.15 -7.17
C ASN A 68 6.23 1.14 -7.16
N PHE A 69 5.33 1.04 -6.17
CA PHE A 69 4.27 2.03 -5.97
C PHE A 69 4.84 3.39 -5.55
N ILE A 70 5.82 3.40 -4.63
CA ILE A 70 6.50 4.62 -4.18
C ILE A 70 7.23 5.31 -5.34
N ASP A 71 7.91 4.54 -6.20
CA ASP A 71 8.69 5.09 -7.31
C ASP A 71 7.84 5.86 -8.32
N LYS A 72 6.54 5.56 -8.37
CA LYS A 72 5.54 6.20 -9.24
C LYS A 72 4.50 6.99 -8.46
N TYR A 73 4.77 7.26 -7.19
CA TYR A 73 3.84 7.99 -6.35
C TYR A 73 3.70 9.42 -6.88
N PRO A 74 2.49 9.86 -7.24
CA PRO A 74 2.29 11.19 -7.83
C PRO A 74 2.63 12.28 -6.82
N GLU A 75 3.03 13.45 -7.30
CA GLU A 75 3.14 14.63 -6.44
C GLU A 75 1.74 15.15 -6.10
N TRP A 76 1.61 15.89 -5.00
CA TRP A 76 0.30 16.39 -4.56
C TRP A 76 -0.38 17.26 -5.63
N PHE A 77 0.40 18.10 -6.31
CA PHE A 77 -0.10 18.97 -7.37
C PHE A 77 -0.77 18.20 -8.51
N ASP A 78 -0.17 17.07 -8.93
CA ASP A 78 -0.72 16.22 -10.01
C ASP A 78 -2.08 15.63 -9.62
N ILE A 79 -2.28 15.34 -8.33
CA ILE A 79 -3.55 14.81 -7.81
C ILE A 79 -4.63 15.89 -7.86
N VAL A 80 -4.32 17.13 -7.47
CA VAL A 80 -5.30 18.21 -7.41
C VAL A 80 -5.77 18.63 -8.80
N GLU A 81 -4.92 18.51 -9.82
CA GLU A 81 -5.28 18.78 -11.21
C GLU A 81 -6.10 17.66 -11.87
N ASP A 82 -6.16 16.46 -11.28
CA ASP A 82 -6.95 15.36 -11.82
C ASP A 82 -8.45 15.63 -11.70
N SER A 83 -9.17 15.54 -12.82
CA SER A 83 -10.63 15.75 -12.88
C SER A 83 -11.45 14.87 -11.92
N ASN A 84 -10.93 13.72 -11.50
CA ASN A 84 -11.59 12.83 -10.55
C ASN A 84 -11.43 13.30 -9.09
N PHE A 85 -10.45 14.17 -8.80
CA PHE A 85 -10.13 14.60 -7.44
C PHE A 85 -11.20 15.50 -6.83
N GLU A 86 -11.93 16.30 -7.62
CA GLU A 86 -12.99 17.18 -7.14
C GLU A 86 -13.97 16.44 -6.22
N SER A 87 -14.34 15.21 -6.60
CA SER A 87 -15.25 14.34 -5.87
C SER A 87 -14.70 13.75 -4.55
N CYS A 88 -13.41 13.93 -4.29
CA CYS A 88 -12.68 13.36 -3.16
C CYS A 88 -12.08 14.42 -2.21
N SER A 89 -12.11 15.69 -2.61
CA SER A 89 -11.49 16.83 -1.92
C SER A 89 -11.94 17.00 -0.47
N GLU A 90 -13.17 16.58 -0.13
CA GLU A 90 -13.72 16.68 1.23
C GLU A 90 -13.04 15.75 2.24
N TYR A 91 -12.47 14.62 1.80
CA TYR A 91 -11.91 13.60 2.69
C TYR A 91 -10.44 13.26 2.42
N TRP A 92 -9.88 13.74 1.31
CA TRP A 92 -8.50 13.54 0.91
C TRP A 92 -7.80 14.88 0.68
N ASN A 93 -6.75 15.14 1.45
CA ASN A 93 -5.99 16.39 1.43
C ASN A 93 -4.48 16.11 1.40
N GLU A 94 -3.69 17.17 1.25
CA GLU A 94 -2.23 17.07 1.16
C GLU A 94 -1.59 16.39 2.37
N GLU A 95 -2.12 16.66 3.57
CA GLU A 95 -1.66 16.02 4.79
C GLU A 95 -1.85 14.49 4.73
N LYS A 96 -3.03 14.01 4.34
CA LYS A 96 -3.28 12.57 4.19
C LYS A 96 -2.46 11.95 3.07
N HIS A 97 -2.26 12.67 1.97
CA HIS A 97 -1.37 12.25 0.89
C HIS A 97 0.08 12.04 1.41
N ASN A 98 0.61 12.99 2.17
CA ASN A 98 1.95 12.87 2.76
C ASN A 98 2.03 11.77 3.82
N ARG A 99 1.00 11.63 4.65
CA ARG A 99 0.92 10.55 5.66
C ARG A 99 0.83 9.17 5.00
N PHE A 100 0.13 9.07 3.87
CA PHE A 100 0.09 7.83 3.10
C PHE A 100 1.47 7.48 2.54
N TYR A 101 2.17 8.44 1.94
CA TYR A 101 3.56 8.24 1.49
C TYR A 101 4.50 7.80 2.62
N ALA A 102 4.38 8.42 3.81
CA ALA A 102 5.16 8.04 4.98
C ALA A 102 4.87 6.58 5.42
N ALA A 103 3.60 6.16 5.40
CA ALA A 103 3.23 4.78 5.68
C ALA A 103 3.85 3.81 4.64
N LEU A 104 3.78 4.15 3.35
CA LEU A 104 4.40 3.36 2.29
C LEU A 104 5.91 3.21 2.50
N LYS A 105 6.61 4.29 2.85
CA LYS A 105 8.04 4.24 3.18
C LYS A 105 8.31 3.32 4.36
N TRP A 106 7.52 3.40 5.44
CA TRP A 106 7.66 2.48 6.57
C TRP A 106 7.54 1.02 6.14
N PHE A 107 6.55 0.67 5.30
CA PHE A 107 6.38 -0.68 4.77
C PHE A 107 7.56 -1.12 3.91
N SER A 108 8.06 -0.24 3.04
CA SER A 108 9.23 -0.52 2.19
C SER A 108 10.50 -0.77 3.03
N ASP A 109 10.66 -0.07 4.14
CA ASP A 109 11.85 -0.14 5.00
C ASP A 109 11.87 -1.39 5.91
N GLN A 110 10.75 -2.12 6.01
CA GLN A 110 10.70 -3.33 6.84
C GLN A 110 11.52 -4.50 6.29
N ASP A 111 12.01 -4.41 5.05
CA ASP A 111 12.68 -5.51 4.34
C ASP A 111 11.79 -6.77 4.24
N ILE A 112 10.49 -6.54 4.11
CA ILE A 112 9.45 -7.56 3.94
C ILE A 112 8.75 -7.28 2.61
N GLY A 113 8.42 -8.33 1.86
CA GLY A 113 7.73 -8.25 0.57
C GLY A 113 6.27 -7.80 0.68
N TYR A 114 6.03 -6.55 1.08
CA TYR A 114 4.70 -5.95 1.08
C TYR A 114 4.25 -5.64 -0.34
N THR A 115 2.98 -5.96 -0.62
CA THR A 115 2.32 -5.75 -1.90
C THR A 115 1.12 -4.84 -1.69
N ILE A 116 0.92 -3.90 -2.61
CA ILE A 116 -0.28 -3.08 -2.69
C ILE A 116 -1.17 -3.66 -3.78
N SER A 117 -2.45 -3.83 -3.48
CA SER A 117 -3.45 -4.39 -4.40
C SER A 117 -4.70 -3.54 -4.39
N TRP A 118 -5.43 -3.51 -5.50
CA TRP A 118 -6.65 -2.72 -5.64
C TRP A 118 -7.73 -3.44 -6.43
N ASN A 119 -8.98 -3.03 -6.22
CA ASN A 119 -10.14 -3.50 -6.97
C ASN A 119 -11.24 -2.42 -7.06
N ASN A 120 -12.20 -2.63 -7.96
CA ASN A 120 -13.32 -1.73 -8.25
C ASN A 120 -14.62 -2.12 -7.53
#